data_AF-A0A453GPD1-F1
#
_entry.id   AF-A0A453GPD1-F1
#
_cell.length_a   1.000
_cell.length_b   1.000
_cell.length_c   1.000
_cell.angle_alpha   90.00
_cell.angle_beta   90.00
_cell.angle_gamma   90.00
#
_symmetry.space_group_name_H-M   'P 1'
#
loop_
_entity.id
_entity.type
_entity.pdbx_description
1 polymer ?
#
loop_
_entity_poly.entity_id
_entity_poly.type
_entity_poly.pdbx_seq_one_letter_code
_entity_poly.pdbx_strand_id
1 'polypeptide(L)'
;TDVYEWAHSMGKMMIRVCLFFPMPTWPRVSDLIHERGRSLSGWIHLGGVKAFLDGSLGSSSAWFYEPYEDVPGDYGLQLLDMDVLLNATLESDKSGLQVAIHAIGDKANDMLLDMFDKVVSLNGTKDRRFRIEHAQHLSPGAATRFGEHGIIASVQPDHLLDDADSAGRKIGVERAERSSYLFRSLLAGGAHLAFGSDWPVSDIYPLQAIRTAMSRKLPGWEAPWISAERLPLDDSLKAHTISAAYA
;
A
#
# COMPACT_ATOMS: atom_id res chain seq x y z
N THR A 1 16.74 -18.39 -15.97
CA THR A 1 16.80 -16.96 -16.34
C THR A 1 15.53 -16.31 -15.87
N ASP A 2 15.62 -15.11 -15.31
CA ASP A 2 14.47 -14.32 -14.88
C ASP A 2 13.48 -14.11 -16.06
N VAL A 3 12.18 -14.21 -15.81
CA VAL A 3 11.15 -14.14 -16.87
C VAL A 3 11.15 -12.80 -17.60
N TYR A 4 11.46 -11.71 -16.90
CA TYR A 4 11.54 -10.37 -17.46
C TYR A 4 12.82 -10.20 -18.29
N GLU A 5 13.95 -10.73 -17.81
CA GLU A 5 15.19 -10.72 -18.60
C GLU A 5 15.09 -11.57 -19.87
N TRP A 6 14.41 -12.72 -19.79
CA TRP A 6 14.08 -13.52 -20.97
C TRP A 6 13.15 -12.77 -21.92
N ALA A 7 12.08 -12.14 -21.42
CA ALA A 7 11.18 -11.36 -22.26
C ALA A 7 11.91 -10.18 -22.91
N HIS A 8 12.82 -9.53 -22.20
CA HIS A 8 13.67 -8.47 -22.74
C HIS A 8 14.62 -8.97 -23.82
N SER A 9 15.34 -10.07 -23.59
CA SER A 9 16.28 -10.63 -24.59
C SER A 9 15.58 -11.12 -25.85
N MET A 10 14.31 -11.51 -25.75
CA MET A 10 13.46 -11.90 -26.87
C MET A 10 12.74 -10.71 -27.53
N GLY A 11 12.93 -9.46 -27.06
CA GLY A 11 12.24 -8.28 -27.59
C GLY A 11 10.72 -8.28 -27.34
N LYS A 12 10.26 -8.97 -26.29
CA LYS A 12 8.83 -9.17 -25.96
C LYS A 12 8.29 -8.27 -24.85
N MET A 13 9.11 -7.38 -24.29
CA MET A 13 8.63 -6.43 -23.27
C MET A 13 7.67 -5.41 -23.89
N MET A 14 6.49 -5.26 -23.28
CA MET A 14 5.48 -4.26 -23.68
C MET A 14 5.25 -3.19 -22.62
N ILE A 15 5.65 -3.45 -21.39
CA ILE A 15 5.48 -2.56 -20.23
C ILE A 15 6.79 -2.48 -19.45
N ARG A 16 7.01 -1.36 -18.77
CA ARG A 16 8.10 -1.24 -17.80
C ARG A 16 7.70 -1.94 -16.50
N VAL A 17 8.65 -2.60 -15.85
CA VAL A 17 8.43 -3.30 -14.59
C VAL A 17 9.37 -2.75 -13.52
N CYS A 18 8.80 -2.47 -12.35
CA CYS A 18 9.53 -2.15 -11.13
C CYS A 18 9.36 -3.33 -10.17
N LEU A 19 10.45 -4.05 -9.90
CA LEU A 19 10.40 -5.31 -9.18
C LEU A 19 10.60 -5.09 -7.68
N PHE A 20 9.68 -5.63 -6.88
CA PHE A 20 9.79 -5.76 -5.44
C PHE A 20 9.91 -7.23 -5.07
N PHE A 21 10.93 -7.57 -4.30
CA PHE A 21 11.25 -8.96 -3.94
C PHE A 21 10.82 -9.26 -2.50
N PRO A 22 10.60 -10.53 -2.12
CA PRO A 22 10.30 -10.86 -0.73
C PRO A 22 11.38 -10.32 0.21
N MET A 23 10.99 -9.63 1.27
CA MET A 23 11.91 -8.93 2.18
C MET A 23 13.05 -9.80 2.76
N PRO A 24 12.86 -11.09 3.09
CA PRO A 24 13.98 -11.95 3.52
C PRO A 24 15.12 -12.08 2.49
N THR A 25 14.87 -11.74 1.21
CA THR A 25 15.86 -11.80 0.13
C THR A 25 16.63 -10.48 -0.07
N TRP A 26 16.43 -9.48 0.81
CA TRP A 26 17.09 -8.17 0.69
C TRP A 26 18.61 -8.22 0.46
N PRO A 27 19.43 -9.13 1.07
CA PRO A 27 20.86 -9.13 0.82
C PRO A 27 21.16 -9.46 -0.64
N ARG A 28 20.46 -10.44 -1.20
CA ARG A 28 20.61 -10.86 -2.59
C ARG A 28 20.17 -9.76 -3.57
N VAL A 29 19.13 -9.01 -3.25
CA VAL A 29 18.69 -7.87 -4.07
C VAL A 29 19.73 -6.76 -4.03
N SER A 30 20.28 -6.48 -2.85
CA SER A 30 21.37 -5.52 -2.66
C SER A 30 22.61 -5.91 -3.48
N ASP A 31 23.04 -7.17 -3.41
CA ASP A 31 24.17 -7.69 -4.18
C ASP A 31 23.92 -7.57 -5.69
N LEU A 32 22.73 -7.97 -6.15
CA LEU A 32 22.36 -7.86 -7.57
C LEU A 32 22.41 -6.41 -8.07
N ILE A 33 21.94 -5.45 -7.26
CA ILE A 33 21.99 -4.02 -7.60
C ILE A 33 23.43 -3.50 -7.60
N HIS A 34 24.28 -3.94 -6.67
CA HIS A 34 25.69 -3.57 -6.69
C HIS A 34 26.42 -4.10 -7.92
N GLU A 35 26.13 -5.33 -8.33
CA GLU A 35 26.77 -5.97 -9.48
C GLU A 35 26.28 -5.43 -10.83
N ARG A 36 24.98 -5.16 -10.96
CA ARG A 36 24.34 -4.90 -12.26
C ARG A 36 23.68 -3.52 -12.39
N GLY A 37 23.63 -2.77 -11.30
CA GLY A 37 22.85 -1.53 -11.21
C GLY A 37 21.35 -1.78 -11.02
N ARG A 38 20.62 -0.71 -10.67
CA ARG A 38 19.16 -0.77 -10.46
C ARG A 38 18.36 -0.96 -11.74
N SER A 39 18.83 -0.35 -12.83
CA SER A 39 18.15 -0.40 -14.13
C SER A 39 18.86 -1.41 -15.01
N LEU A 40 18.33 -2.63 -15.08
CA LEU A 40 18.91 -3.70 -15.91
C LEU A 40 18.72 -3.42 -17.41
N SER A 41 17.69 -2.65 -17.76
CA SER A 41 17.43 -2.12 -19.09
C SER A 41 16.48 -0.91 -19.00
N GLY A 42 16.07 -0.35 -20.15
CA GLY A 42 14.98 0.64 -20.17
C GLY A 42 13.60 0.09 -19.77
N TRP A 43 13.46 -1.22 -19.60
CA TRP A 43 12.21 -1.92 -19.26
C TRP A 43 12.16 -2.46 -17.83
N ILE A 44 13.31 -2.77 -17.23
CA ILE A 44 13.39 -3.52 -15.97
C ILE A 44 14.13 -2.69 -14.92
N HIS A 45 13.44 -2.38 -13.83
CA HIS A 45 13.98 -1.68 -12.68
C HIS A 45 13.88 -2.55 -11.42
N LEU A 46 14.95 -2.62 -10.63
CA LEU A 46 15.01 -3.28 -9.33
C LEU A 46 14.67 -2.25 -8.25
N GLY A 47 13.41 -2.25 -7.81
CA GLY A 47 12.87 -1.24 -6.89
C GLY A 47 13.29 -1.50 -5.44
N GLY A 48 12.87 -2.64 -4.89
CA GLY A 48 13.09 -2.90 -3.48
C GLY A 48 12.50 -4.20 -2.97
N VAL A 49 11.96 -4.17 -1.75
CA VAL A 49 11.47 -5.35 -1.04
C VAL A 49 10.04 -5.18 -0.53
N LYS A 50 9.31 -6.30 -0.48
CA LYS A 50 7.91 -6.41 -0.03
C LYS A 50 7.79 -7.32 1.19
N ALA A 51 7.01 -6.89 2.17
CA ALA A 51 6.56 -7.69 3.32
C ALA A 51 5.05 -7.56 3.55
N PHE A 52 4.52 -8.39 4.46
CA PHE A 52 3.12 -8.38 4.88
C PHE A 52 3.04 -8.32 6.41
N LEU A 53 2.38 -7.31 6.96
CA LEU A 53 2.22 -7.20 8.41
C LEU A 53 0.92 -7.86 8.90
N ASP A 54 -0.15 -7.77 8.10
CA ASP A 54 -1.45 -8.37 8.40
C ASP A 54 -2.09 -9.00 7.16
N GLY A 55 -3.32 -9.49 7.30
CA GLY A 55 -4.10 -10.06 6.21
C GLY A 55 -5.13 -9.08 5.63
N SER A 56 -6.34 -9.55 5.36
CA SER A 56 -7.41 -8.78 4.71
C SER A 56 -8.69 -8.68 5.53
N LEU A 57 -9.49 -7.65 5.26
CA LEU A 57 -10.81 -7.48 5.88
C LEU A 57 -11.71 -8.68 5.56
N GLY A 58 -11.79 -9.08 4.29
CA GLY A 58 -12.66 -10.18 3.83
C GLY A 58 -12.44 -11.50 4.58
N SER A 59 -11.19 -11.82 4.90
CA SER A 59 -10.81 -13.04 5.64
C SER A 59 -10.75 -12.87 7.16
N SER A 60 -11.18 -11.72 7.68
CA SER A 60 -11.06 -11.33 9.09
C SER A 60 -9.64 -11.44 9.65
N SER A 61 -8.63 -11.12 8.83
CA SER A 61 -7.21 -11.24 9.21
C SER A 61 -6.44 -9.92 9.18
N ALA A 62 -7.06 -8.83 8.72
CA ALA A 62 -6.52 -7.48 8.92
C ALA A 62 -6.45 -7.16 10.42
N TRP A 63 -5.36 -6.54 10.86
CA TRP A 63 -5.05 -6.40 12.29
C TRP A 63 -5.55 -5.06 12.86
N PHE A 64 -6.51 -5.15 13.77
CA PHE A 64 -7.22 -4.00 14.33
C PHE A 64 -6.93 -3.77 15.83
N TYR A 65 -7.19 -2.56 16.31
CA TYR A 65 -7.22 -2.26 17.76
C TYR A 65 -8.48 -2.79 18.44
N GLU A 66 -9.62 -2.69 17.76
CA GLU A 66 -10.92 -3.16 18.23
C GLU A 66 -11.27 -4.48 17.53
N PRO A 67 -11.96 -5.43 18.20
CA PRO A 67 -12.25 -6.72 17.60
C PRO A 67 -13.21 -6.58 16.39
N TYR A 68 -13.28 -7.63 15.58
CA TYR A 68 -14.31 -7.76 14.56
C TYR A 68 -15.71 -7.87 15.22
N GLU A 69 -16.71 -7.22 14.62
CA GLU A 69 -18.11 -7.28 15.07
C GLU A 69 -18.72 -8.67 14.81
N ASP A 70 -18.38 -9.29 13.68
CA ASP A 70 -18.87 -10.62 13.30
C ASP A 70 -18.13 -11.76 14.01
N VAL A 71 -16.97 -11.48 14.63
CA VAL A 71 -16.15 -12.45 15.36
C VAL A 71 -15.62 -11.85 16.68
N PRO A 72 -16.42 -11.88 17.76
CA PRO A 72 -16.03 -11.27 19.03
C PRO A 72 -14.70 -11.82 19.59
N GLY A 73 -13.82 -10.92 19.99
CA GLY A 73 -12.51 -11.26 20.56
C GLY A 73 -11.42 -11.57 19.53
N ASP A 74 -11.75 -11.60 18.24
CA ASP A 74 -10.78 -11.67 17.16
C ASP A 74 -10.39 -10.25 16.72
N TYR A 75 -9.10 -9.99 16.62
CA TYR A 75 -8.52 -8.70 16.23
C TYR A 75 -7.80 -8.81 14.88
N GLY A 76 -7.85 -9.96 14.22
CA GLY A 76 -7.06 -10.30 13.05
C GLY A 76 -5.66 -10.79 13.41
N LEU A 77 -4.76 -10.76 12.42
CA LEU A 77 -3.49 -11.47 12.50
C LEU A 77 -2.30 -10.52 12.31
N GLN A 78 -1.36 -10.58 13.24
CA GLN A 78 0.00 -10.11 13.01
C GLN A 78 0.80 -11.23 12.34
N LEU A 79 1.12 -11.07 11.05
CA LEU A 79 1.83 -12.09 10.26
C LEU A 79 3.34 -12.12 10.53
N LEU A 80 3.92 -10.98 10.90
CA LEU A 80 5.35 -10.84 11.15
C LEU A 80 5.59 -10.20 12.52
N ASP A 81 6.58 -10.74 13.23
CA ASP A 81 7.10 -10.13 14.45
C ASP A 81 7.68 -8.73 14.14
N MET A 82 7.35 -7.75 14.99
CA MET A 82 7.73 -6.35 14.74
C MET A 82 9.23 -6.10 14.88
N ASP A 83 9.94 -6.83 15.74
CA ASP A 83 11.40 -6.68 15.88
C ASP A 83 12.12 -7.28 14.67
N VAL A 84 11.62 -8.43 14.17
CA VAL A 84 12.13 -9.03 12.93
C VAL A 84 11.89 -8.09 11.74
N LEU A 85 10.69 -7.53 11.63
CA LEU A 85 10.33 -6.61 10.54
C LEU A 85 11.15 -5.31 10.60
N LEU A 86 11.33 -4.74 11.80
CA LEU A 86 12.16 -3.55 12.01
C LEU A 86 13.61 -3.81 11.59
N ASN A 87 14.21 -4.92 12.02
CA ASN A 87 15.59 -5.25 11.65
C ASN A 87 15.75 -5.41 10.14
N ALA A 88 14.84 -6.13 9.49
CA ALA A 88 14.87 -6.29 8.03
C ALA A 88 14.66 -4.96 7.28
N THR A 89 13.79 -4.08 7.82
CA THR A 89 13.55 -2.74 7.27
C THR A 89 14.78 -1.84 7.43
N LEU A 90 15.45 -1.86 8.59
CA LEU A 90 16.69 -1.10 8.84
C LEU A 90 17.79 -1.49 7.86
N GLU A 91 18.00 -2.79 7.64
CA GLU A 91 19.04 -3.28 6.74
C GLU A 91 18.69 -3.03 5.27
N SER A 92 17.43 -3.25 4.87
CA SER A 92 16.95 -2.93 3.52
C SER A 92 17.11 -1.43 3.22
N ASP A 93 16.75 -0.58 4.17
CA ASP A 93 16.91 0.88 4.07
C ASP A 93 18.39 1.28 3.94
N LYS A 94 19.30 0.69 4.73
CA LYS A 94 20.76 0.93 4.62
C LYS A 94 21.31 0.52 3.26
N SER A 95 20.83 -0.58 2.68
CA SER A 95 21.13 -1.01 1.31
C SER A 95 20.47 -0.13 0.23
N GLY A 96 19.72 0.88 0.62
CA GLY A 96 19.01 1.80 -0.27
C GLY A 96 17.80 1.16 -0.97
N LEU A 97 17.35 -0.02 -0.54
CA LEU A 97 16.17 -0.66 -1.12
C LEU A 97 14.91 0.08 -0.64
N GLN A 98 13.98 0.31 -1.56
CA GLN A 98 12.66 0.80 -1.17
C GLN A 98 11.92 -0.30 -0.41
N VAL A 99 11.23 0.07 0.67
CA VAL A 99 10.48 -0.88 1.48
C VAL A 99 8.98 -0.65 1.28
N ALA A 100 8.32 -1.68 0.76
CA ALA A 100 6.88 -1.77 0.61
C ALA A 100 6.32 -2.78 1.61
N ILE A 101 5.29 -2.42 2.38
CA ILE A 101 4.72 -3.32 3.38
C ILE A 101 3.20 -3.28 3.30
N HIS A 102 2.58 -4.45 3.20
CA HIS A 102 1.13 -4.60 3.27
C HIS A 102 0.62 -4.33 4.68
N ALA A 103 -0.37 -3.44 4.79
CA ALA A 103 -1.11 -3.17 6.02
C ALA A 103 -2.56 -2.72 5.71
N ILE A 104 -3.55 -3.51 6.13
CA ILE A 104 -4.97 -3.22 5.92
C ILE A 104 -5.63 -2.65 7.18
N GLY A 105 -5.41 -3.25 8.34
CA GLY A 105 -6.03 -2.84 9.60
C GLY A 105 -5.38 -1.60 10.23
N ASP A 106 -6.13 -0.91 11.09
CA ASP A 106 -5.67 0.35 11.69
C ASP A 106 -4.44 0.17 12.58
N LYS A 107 -4.40 -0.90 13.36
CA LYS A 107 -3.25 -1.26 14.20
C LYS A 107 -2.02 -1.63 13.38
N ALA A 108 -2.19 -2.36 12.27
CA ALA A 108 -1.08 -2.65 11.36
C ALA A 108 -0.48 -1.36 10.79
N ASN A 109 -1.32 -0.44 10.34
CA ASN A 109 -0.88 0.85 9.80
C ASN A 109 -0.13 1.67 10.85
N ASP A 110 -0.68 1.84 12.06
CA ASP A 110 0.00 2.58 13.13
C ASP A 110 1.34 1.96 13.52
N MET A 111 1.42 0.62 13.56
CA MET A 111 2.66 -0.07 13.88
C MET A 111 3.75 0.14 12.83
N LEU A 112 3.38 0.24 11.55
CA LEU A 112 4.33 0.60 10.50
C LEU A 112 4.76 2.05 10.56
N LEU A 113 3.83 2.97 10.85
CA LEU A 113 4.15 4.39 11.02
C LEU A 113 5.18 4.57 12.14
N ASP A 114 4.94 3.98 13.31
CA ASP A 114 5.89 4.00 14.44
C ASP A 114 7.25 3.36 14.08
N MET A 115 7.22 2.26 13.33
CA MET A 115 8.44 1.59 12.89
C MET A 115 9.25 2.44 11.91
N PHE A 116 8.59 3.11 10.96
CA PHE A 116 9.27 4.00 10.02
C PHE A 116 9.90 5.20 10.73
N ASP A 117 9.27 5.74 11.77
CA ASP A 117 9.85 6.79 12.62
C ASP A 117 11.15 6.34 13.25
N LYS A 118 11.15 5.12 13.79
CA LYS A 118 12.34 4.50 14.37
C LYS A 118 13.43 4.30 13.32
N VAL A 119 13.08 3.88 12.10
CA VAL A 119 14.06 3.73 11.01
C VAL A 119 14.63 5.08 10.58
N VAL A 120 13.81 6.12 10.47
CA VAL A 120 14.28 7.49 10.16
C VAL A 120 15.23 7.99 11.25
N SER A 121 14.91 7.76 12.52
CA SER A 121 15.75 8.13 13.67
C SER A 121 17.10 7.41 13.64
N LEU A 122 17.12 6.11 13.35
CA LEU A 122 18.33 5.28 13.38
C LEU A 122 19.22 5.41 12.13
N ASN A 123 18.63 5.53 10.94
CA ASN A 123 19.34 5.57 9.67
C ASN A 123 19.46 6.99 9.07
N GLY A 124 18.98 8.03 9.77
CA GLY A 124 19.06 9.43 9.35
C GLY A 124 18.00 9.86 8.32
N THR A 125 18.04 11.11 7.86
CA THR A 125 17.06 11.62 6.88
C THR A 125 17.52 11.36 5.44
N LYS A 126 16.64 10.79 4.61
CA LYS A 126 16.83 10.62 3.15
C LYS A 126 15.48 10.40 2.45
N ASP A 127 15.46 10.54 1.12
CA ASP A 127 14.30 10.13 0.30
C ASP A 127 14.22 8.59 0.28
N ARG A 128 13.30 8.03 1.06
CA ARG A 128 13.11 6.57 1.21
C ARG A 128 11.98 6.01 0.37
N ARG A 129 10.97 6.84 0.15
CA ARG A 129 9.70 6.43 -0.47
C ARG A 129 9.14 5.16 0.18
N PHE A 130 9.15 5.12 1.52
CA PHE A 130 8.46 4.06 2.23
C PHE A 130 7.02 3.97 1.75
N ARG A 131 6.57 2.75 1.53
CA ARG A 131 5.27 2.50 0.91
C ARG A 131 4.46 1.55 1.77
N ILE A 132 3.30 2.00 2.19
CA ILE A 132 2.30 1.12 2.78
C ILE A 132 1.33 0.74 1.66
N GLU A 133 1.20 -0.57 1.43
CA GLU A 133 0.22 -1.12 0.50
C GLU A 133 -1.13 -1.22 1.20
N HIS A 134 -2.18 -0.88 0.46
CA HIS A 134 -3.58 -0.83 0.86
C HIS A 134 -3.93 0.38 1.73
N ALA A 135 -3.30 0.53 2.90
CA ALA A 135 -3.61 1.59 3.86
C ALA A 135 -5.13 1.76 4.07
N GLN A 136 -5.82 0.63 4.19
CA GLN A 136 -7.25 0.55 3.91
C GLN A 136 -8.11 1.09 5.05
N HIS A 137 -7.77 0.74 6.28
CA HIS A 137 -8.42 1.24 7.48
C HIS A 137 -7.40 1.95 8.34
N LEU A 138 -7.66 3.23 8.62
CA LEU A 138 -6.72 4.10 9.32
C LEU A 138 -7.29 4.60 10.64
N SER A 139 -6.45 4.62 11.67
CA SER A 139 -6.81 5.22 12.95
C SER A 139 -6.93 6.75 12.81
N PRO A 140 -7.64 7.43 13.72
CA PRO A 140 -7.68 8.89 13.74
C PRO A 140 -6.27 9.50 13.80
N GLY A 141 -5.95 10.36 12.82
CA GLY A 141 -4.65 11.03 12.74
C GLY A 141 -3.58 10.29 11.92
N ALA A 142 -3.76 8.99 11.62
CA ALA A 142 -2.80 8.23 10.83
C ALA A 142 -2.56 8.87 9.45
N ALA A 143 -3.61 9.36 8.79
CA ALA A 143 -3.49 10.04 7.49
C ALA A 143 -2.52 11.24 7.49
N THR A 144 -2.44 11.99 8.59
CA THR A 144 -1.48 13.09 8.75
C THR A 144 -0.05 12.57 8.90
N ARG A 145 0.13 11.50 9.69
CA ARG A 145 1.44 10.88 9.90
C ARG A 145 2.06 10.37 8.60
N PHE A 146 1.25 9.90 7.65
CA PHE A 146 1.77 9.54 6.32
C PHE A 146 2.52 10.71 5.66
N GLY A 147 1.97 11.93 5.71
CA GLY A 147 2.62 13.11 5.10
C GLY A 147 3.82 13.62 5.87
N GLU A 148 3.81 13.57 7.21
CA GLU A 148 4.94 13.96 8.06
C GLU A 148 6.22 13.18 7.74
N HIS A 149 6.07 11.92 7.32
CA HIS A 149 7.18 11.03 6.98
C HIS A 149 7.38 10.82 5.47
N GLY A 150 6.61 11.52 4.64
CA GLY A 150 6.65 11.35 3.18
C GLY A 150 6.34 9.92 2.73
N ILE A 151 5.52 9.20 3.50
CA ILE A 151 5.12 7.82 3.22
C ILE A 151 4.11 7.83 2.07
N ILE A 152 4.30 6.88 1.16
CA ILE A 152 3.37 6.62 0.07
C ILE A 152 2.27 5.69 0.56
N ALA A 153 1.03 6.11 0.37
CA ALA A 153 -0.13 5.24 0.44
C ALA A 153 -0.41 4.67 -0.96
N SER A 154 -0.08 3.39 -1.16
CA SER A 154 -0.34 2.64 -2.39
C SER A 154 -1.69 1.94 -2.28
N VAL A 155 -2.73 2.57 -2.79
CA VAL A 155 -4.13 2.20 -2.53
C VAL A 155 -4.84 1.68 -3.78
N GLN A 156 -5.89 0.88 -3.57
CA GLN A 156 -6.66 0.25 -4.64
C GLN A 156 -8.11 0.74 -4.56
N PRO A 157 -8.52 1.74 -5.37
CA PRO A 157 -9.88 2.26 -5.32
C PRO A 157 -10.95 1.20 -5.51
N ASP A 158 -10.73 0.21 -6.38
CA ASP A 158 -11.75 -0.79 -6.69
C ASP A 158 -11.98 -1.81 -5.57
N HIS A 159 -11.03 -1.98 -4.63
CA HIS A 159 -11.28 -2.81 -3.42
C HIS A 159 -12.45 -2.26 -2.60
N LEU A 160 -12.71 -0.95 -2.67
CA LEU A 160 -13.88 -0.32 -2.05
C LEU A 160 -15.19 -0.97 -2.52
N LEU A 161 -15.27 -1.37 -3.79
CA LEU A 161 -16.50 -1.94 -4.36
C LEU A 161 -16.81 -3.31 -3.78
N ASP A 162 -15.78 -4.07 -3.41
CA ASP A 162 -15.92 -5.40 -2.81
C ASP A 162 -16.16 -5.31 -1.29
N ASP A 163 -15.50 -4.34 -0.63
CA ASP A 163 -15.51 -4.27 0.83
C ASP A 163 -16.67 -3.46 1.41
N ALA A 164 -17.20 -2.44 0.73
CA ALA A 164 -18.19 -1.52 1.32
C ALA A 164 -19.43 -2.25 1.88
N ASP A 165 -19.93 -3.27 1.18
CA ASP A 165 -21.07 -4.07 1.63
C ASP A 165 -20.75 -4.88 2.90
N SER A 166 -19.50 -5.29 3.09
CA SER A 166 -19.09 -6.17 4.20
C SER A 166 -18.46 -5.42 5.38
N ALA A 167 -17.87 -4.25 5.14
CA ALA A 167 -17.16 -3.47 6.15
C ALA A 167 -18.04 -3.15 7.35
N GLY A 168 -19.29 -2.69 7.13
CA GLY A 168 -20.22 -2.42 8.23
C GLY A 168 -20.57 -3.65 9.06
N ARG A 169 -20.59 -4.85 8.47
CA ARG A 169 -20.83 -6.11 9.21
C ARG A 169 -19.59 -6.59 9.96
N LYS A 170 -18.41 -6.40 9.37
CA LYS A 170 -17.14 -6.90 9.92
C LYS A 170 -16.57 -6.02 11.00
N ILE A 171 -16.61 -4.71 10.79
CA ILE A 171 -15.99 -3.73 11.67
C ILE A 171 -17.02 -2.74 12.25
N GLY A 172 -18.30 -2.85 11.92
CA GLY A 172 -19.32 -1.92 12.41
C GLY A 172 -19.40 -0.68 11.54
N VAL A 173 -20.62 -0.16 11.36
CA VAL A 173 -20.91 0.92 10.41
C VAL A 173 -20.12 2.20 10.75
N GLU A 174 -20.13 2.61 12.02
CA GLU A 174 -19.45 3.84 12.44
C GLU A 174 -17.94 3.77 12.22
N ARG A 175 -17.29 2.66 12.64
CA ARG A 175 -15.85 2.45 12.42
C ARG A 175 -15.55 2.39 10.93
N ALA A 176 -16.33 1.66 10.13
CA ALA A 176 -16.15 1.57 8.70
C ALA A 176 -16.21 2.96 8.03
N GLU A 177 -17.20 3.77 8.35
CA GLU A 177 -17.39 5.10 7.77
C GLU A 177 -16.30 6.11 8.14
N ARG A 178 -15.73 6.01 9.36
CA ARG A 178 -14.69 6.94 9.82
C ARG A 178 -13.26 6.55 9.45
N SER A 179 -12.99 5.27 9.12
CA SER A 179 -11.61 4.77 8.94
C SER A 179 -11.29 4.23 7.56
N SER A 180 -12.27 3.92 6.71
CA SER A 180 -12.03 3.13 5.50
C SER A 180 -11.78 3.96 4.24
N TYR A 181 -10.72 3.63 3.52
CA TYR A 181 -10.35 4.22 2.23
C TYR A 181 -10.27 5.75 2.27
N LEU A 182 -9.52 6.30 3.24
CA LEU A 182 -9.43 7.73 3.52
C LEU A 182 -8.55 8.49 2.51
N PHE A 183 -8.83 8.35 1.22
CA PHE A 183 -8.00 8.86 0.12
C PHE A 183 -7.81 10.38 0.15
N ARG A 184 -8.89 11.13 0.40
CA ARG A 184 -8.83 12.59 0.46
C ARG A 184 -8.13 13.05 1.72
N SER A 185 -8.37 12.38 2.85
CA SER A 185 -7.66 12.69 4.10
C SER A 185 -6.17 12.40 4.00
N LEU A 186 -5.75 11.31 3.34
CA LEU A 186 -4.34 11.02 3.05
C LEU A 186 -3.69 12.14 2.23
N LEU A 187 -4.32 12.59 1.15
CA LEU A 187 -3.82 13.72 0.37
C LEU A 187 -3.78 15.03 1.17
N ALA A 188 -4.82 15.31 1.96
CA ALA A 188 -4.88 16.49 2.81
C ALA A 188 -3.82 16.47 3.93
N GLY A 189 -3.47 15.27 4.42
CA GLY A 189 -2.39 15.03 5.36
C GLY A 189 -0.99 15.16 4.75
N GLY A 190 -0.87 15.31 3.43
CA GLY A 190 0.41 15.47 2.72
C GLY A 190 1.04 14.15 2.25
N ALA A 191 0.31 13.03 2.32
CA ALA A 191 0.79 11.74 1.82
C ALA A 191 0.91 11.75 0.29
N HIS A 192 1.83 10.93 -0.23
CA HIS A 192 1.83 10.58 -1.64
C HIS A 192 0.81 9.46 -1.89
N LEU A 193 -0.26 9.76 -2.62
CA LEU A 193 -1.26 8.76 -2.98
C LEU A 193 -0.93 8.14 -4.34
N ALA A 194 -0.74 6.82 -4.38
CA ALA A 194 -0.50 6.05 -5.60
C ALA A 194 -1.62 5.03 -5.79
N PHE A 195 -2.18 4.96 -6.99
CA PHE A 195 -3.22 3.97 -7.31
C PHE A 195 -2.62 2.71 -7.94
N GLY A 196 -3.19 1.56 -7.58
CA GLY A 196 -2.97 0.28 -8.24
C GLY A 196 -4.25 -0.57 -8.24
N SER A 197 -4.26 -1.69 -8.96
CA SER A 197 -5.39 -2.63 -8.97
C SER A 197 -5.17 -3.87 -8.10
N ASP A 198 -3.93 -4.15 -7.70
CA ASP A 198 -3.58 -5.43 -7.07
C ASP A 198 -4.05 -6.65 -7.91
N TRP A 199 -3.97 -6.52 -9.25
CA TRP A 199 -4.41 -7.58 -10.16
C TRP A 199 -3.72 -8.92 -9.80
N PRO A 200 -4.47 -10.04 -9.69
CA PRO A 200 -5.85 -10.23 -10.16
C PRO A 200 -6.95 -10.05 -9.12
N VAL A 201 -6.71 -9.39 -7.98
CA VAL A 201 -7.72 -9.19 -6.94
C VAL A 201 -8.85 -8.29 -7.43
N SER A 202 -8.53 -7.14 -8.01
CA SER A 202 -9.50 -6.26 -8.68
C SER A 202 -9.13 -6.03 -10.14
N ASP A 203 -10.04 -5.45 -10.93
CA ASP A 203 -9.90 -5.27 -12.37
C ASP A 203 -8.69 -4.39 -12.75
N ILE A 204 -8.06 -4.70 -13.89
CA ILE A 204 -6.85 -4.00 -14.38
C ILE A 204 -7.17 -2.67 -15.07
N TYR A 205 -8.44 -2.36 -15.34
CA TYR A 205 -8.80 -1.16 -16.11
C TYR A 205 -8.67 0.14 -15.30
N PRO A 206 -7.73 1.03 -15.64
CA PRO A 206 -7.39 2.21 -14.82
C PRO A 206 -8.54 3.22 -14.72
N LEU A 207 -9.36 3.33 -15.78
CA LEU A 207 -10.51 4.25 -15.79
C LEU A 207 -11.61 3.84 -14.81
N GLN A 208 -11.70 2.54 -14.49
CA GLN A 208 -12.63 2.04 -13.48
C GLN A 208 -12.19 2.50 -12.09
N ALA A 209 -10.92 2.27 -11.73
CA ALA A 209 -10.37 2.75 -10.46
C ALA A 209 -10.50 4.28 -10.28
N ILE A 210 -10.25 5.07 -11.33
CA ILE A 210 -10.47 6.53 -11.32
C ILE A 210 -11.94 6.86 -11.07
N ARG A 211 -12.87 6.21 -11.78
CA ARG A 211 -14.30 6.39 -11.58
C ARG A 211 -14.73 6.00 -10.16
N THR A 212 -14.18 4.94 -9.61
CA THR A 212 -14.46 4.48 -8.24
C THR A 212 -13.97 5.49 -7.22
N ALA A 213 -12.74 6.02 -7.34
CA ALA A 213 -12.23 7.06 -6.46
C ALA A 213 -13.05 8.36 -6.51
N MET A 214 -13.57 8.72 -7.69
CA MET A 214 -14.39 9.92 -7.87
C MET A 214 -15.82 9.74 -7.37
N SER A 215 -16.44 8.60 -7.64
CA SER A 215 -17.85 8.38 -7.35
C SER A 215 -18.06 7.76 -5.98
N ARG A 216 -17.19 6.83 -5.56
CA ARG A 216 -17.32 5.97 -4.37
C ARG A 216 -18.70 5.33 -4.25
N LYS A 217 -19.34 5.05 -5.37
CA LYS A 217 -20.73 4.61 -5.45
C LYS A 217 -20.75 3.20 -6.01
N LEU A 218 -21.17 2.24 -5.18
CA LEU A 218 -21.33 0.86 -5.60
C LEU A 218 -22.47 0.74 -6.64
N PRO A 219 -22.40 -0.25 -7.54
CA PRO A 219 -23.52 -0.57 -8.41
C PRO A 219 -24.82 -0.79 -7.62
N GLY A 220 -25.90 -0.11 -8.00
CA GLY A 220 -27.21 -0.24 -7.36
C GLY A 220 -27.40 0.57 -6.07
N TRP A 221 -26.36 1.20 -5.52
CA TRP A 221 -26.52 2.12 -4.39
C TRP A 221 -27.14 3.44 -4.85
N GLU A 222 -27.81 4.17 -3.95
CA GLU A 222 -28.33 5.52 -4.25
C GLU A 222 -27.30 6.60 -3.94
N ALA A 223 -26.61 6.46 -2.82
CA ALA A 223 -25.60 7.40 -2.32
C ALA A 223 -24.19 6.79 -2.39
N PRO A 224 -23.15 7.64 -2.50
CA PRO A 224 -21.77 7.18 -2.40
C PRO A 224 -21.40 6.83 -0.96
N TRP A 225 -20.56 5.80 -0.79
CA TRP A 225 -20.02 5.40 0.51
C TRP A 225 -18.86 6.33 0.92
N ILE A 226 -18.98 6.94 2.11
CA ILE A 226 -18.01 7.90 2.66
C ILE A 226 -17.74 9.04 1.65
N SER A 227 -18.81 9.77 1.30
CA SER A 227 -18.82 10.78 0.23
C SER A 227 -17.77 11.90 0.37
N ALA A 228 -17.30 12.15 1.59
CA ALA A 228 -16.26 13.12 1.91
C ALA A 228 -14.88 12.71 1.36
N GLU A 229 -14.63 11.40 1.21
CA GLU A 229 -13.36 10.82 0.76
C GLU A 229 -13.28 10.63 -0.77
N ARG A 230 -14.21 11.24 -1.52
CA ARG A 230 -14.13 11.29 -2.99
C ARG A 230 -12.97 12.16 -3.43
N LEU A 231 -12.30 11.73 -4.49
CA LEU A 231 -11.25 12.52 -5.15
C LEU A 231 -11.78 13.22 -6.41
N PRO A 232 -11.34 14.45 -6.70
CA PRO A 232 -11.57 15.06 -8.00
C PRO A 232 -10.79 14.31 -9.09
N LEU A 233 -11.20 14.50 -10.36
CA LEU A 233 -10.57 13.85 -11.50
C LEU A 233 -9.06 14.09 -11.58
N ASP A 234 -8.62 15.32 -11.32
CA ASP A 234 -7.21 15.70 -11.40
C ASP A 234 -6.34 14.93 -10.39
N ASP A 235 -6.80 14.82 -9.13
CA ASP A 235 -6.09 14.05 -8.10
C ASP A 235 -6.09 12.55 -8.42
N SER A 236 -7.22 12.01 -8.90
CA SER A 236 -7.31 10.60 -9.32
C SER A 236 -6.38 10.29 -10.50
N LEU A 237 -6.27 11.20 -11.48
CA LEU A 237 -5.35 11.06 -12.61
C LEU A 237 -3.89 11.11 -12.15
N LYS A 238 -3.53 12.05 -11.25
CA LYS A 238 -2.18 12.13 -10.69
C LYS A 238 -1.83 10.86 -9.91
N ALA A 239 -2.74 10.39 -9.07
CA ALA A 239 -2.57 9.17 -8.28
C ALA A 239 -2.28 7.94 -9.16
N HIS A 240 -2.92 7.86 -10.33
CA HIS A 240 -2.77 6.75 -11.29
C HIS A 240 -1.63 6.94 -12.31
N THR A 241 -0.95 8.10 -12.30
CA THR A 241 0.11 8.42 -13.27
C THR A 241 1.40 8.87 -12.58
N ILE A 242 1.58 10.17 -12.37
CA ILE A 242 2.83 10.74 -11.86
C ILE A 242 3.13 10.28 -10.43
N SER A 243 2.13 10.10 -9.58
CA SER A 243 2.33 9.63 -8.21
C SER A 243 2.63 8.13 -8.19
N ALA A 244 1.95 7.33 -9.02
CA ALA A 244 2.27 5.90 -9.17
C ALA A 244 3.66 5.67 -9.78
N ALA A 245 4.14 6.58 -10.64
CA ALA A 245 5.51 6.53 -11.18
C ALA A 245 6.57 7.02 -10.17
N TYR A 246 6.18 7.89 -9.24
CA TYR A 246 7.03 8.33 -8.14
C TYR A 246 7.20 7.23 -7.08
N ALA A 247 6.11 6.50 -6.82
CA ALA A 247 5.99 5.43 -5.83
C ALA A 247 6.73 4.14 -6.18
#